data_AF-A0A497N6Y0-F1
#
_entry.id   AF-A0A497N6Y0-F1
#
_cell.length_a   1.000
_cell.length_b   1.000
_cell.length_c   1.000
_cell.angle_alpha   90.00
_cell.angle_beta   90.00
_cell.angle_gamma   90.00
#
_symmetry.space_group_name_H-M   'P 1'
#
loop_
_entity.id
_entity.type
_entity.pdbx_description
1 polymer ?
#
loop_
_entity_poly.entity_id
_entity_poly.type
_entity_poly.pdbx_seq_one_letter_code
_entity_poly.pdbx_strand_id
1 'polypeptide(L)'
;MARLKWAVAEPVLSRTILLCVVFIGLNILDAWLSGLALGTGHYELNPFLGTRFGSNMLVKGLISAGIVAALVLLKRDRLLKPLSLGMSLICTWNCVVVLLWS
;
A
#
# COMPACT_ATOMS: atom_id res chain seq x y z
N MET A 1 -21.75 -18.26 -24.60
CA MET A 1 -20.36 -18.02 -24.12
C MET A 1 -20.04 -16.56 -23.80
N ALA A 2 -20.47 -15.58 -24.59
CA ALA A 2 -20.19 -14.16 -24.31
C ALA A 2 -20.68 -13.72 -22.91
N ARG A 3 -21.94 -14.00 -22.56
CA ARG A 3 -22.52 -13.62 -21.25
C ARG A 3 -21.76 -14.14 -20.02
N LEU A 4 -21.17 -15.33 -20.11
CA LEU A 4 -20.38 -15.91 -19.02
C LEU A 4 -19.04 -15.17 -18.83
N LYS A 5 -18.40 -14.72 -19.94
CA LYS A 5 -17.17 -13.93 -19.88
C LYS A 5 -17.40 -12.57 -19.19
N TRP A 6 -18.53 -11.93 -19.46
CA TRP A 6 -18.91 -10.66 -18.81
C TRP A 6 -19.22 -10.85 -17.32
N ALA A 7 -20.01 -11.88 -16.97
CA ALA A 7 -20.34 -12.19 -15.58
C ALA A 7 -19.12 -12.52 -14.70
N VAL A 8 -18.04 -13.05 -15.29
CA VAL A 8 -16.77 -13.30 -14.60
C VAL A 8 -15.84 -12.08 -14.64
N ALA A 9 -15.91 -11.24 -15.67
CA ALA A 9 -15.08 -10.04 -15.80
C ALA A 9 -15.42 -8.96 -14.76
N GLU A 10 -16.70 -8.76 -14.46
CA GLU A 10 -17.15 -7.78 -13.45
C GLU A 10 -16.57 -8.03 -12.03
N PRO A 11 -16.70 -9.24 -11.44
CA PRO A 11 -16.15 -9.49 -10.11
C PRO A 11 -14.62 -9.48 -10.07
N VAL A 12 -13.95 -9.80 -11.18
CA VAL A 12 -12.48 -9.71 -11.30
C VAL A 12 -12.04 -8.25 -11.32
N LEU A 13 -12.70 -7.40 -12.11
CA LEU A 13 -12.41 -5.97 -12.15
C LEU A 13 -12.65 -5.32 -10.78
N SER A 14 -13.78 -5.64 -10.15
CA SER A 14 -14.16 -5.10 -8.85
C SER A 14 -13.15 -5.49 -7.75
N ARG A 15 -12.66 -6.75 -7.76
CA ARG A 15 -11.55 -7.18 -6.88
C ARG A 15 -10.25 -6.44 -7.13
N THR A 16 -9.87 -6.22 -8.39
CA THR A 16 -8.64 -5.51 -8.73
C THR A 16 -8.69 -4.06 -8.26
N ILE A 17 -9.81 -3.36 -8.49
CA ILE A 17 -10.02 -2.00 -8.01
C ILE A 17 -9.93 -1.96 -6.48
N LEU A 18 -10.57 -2.90 -5.79
CA LEU A 18 -10.52 -2.97 -4.33
C LEU A 18 -9.09 -3.19 -3.81
N LEU A 19 -8.31 -4.07 -4.44
CA LEU A 19 -6.90 -4.27 -4.11
C LEU A 19 -6.06 -3.01 -4.37
N CYS A 20 -6.32 -2.26 -5.45
CA CYS A 20 -5.64 -1.00 -5.71
C CYS A 20 -5.92 0.03 -4.62
N VAL A 21 -7.20 0.20 -4.24
CA VAL A 21 -7.61 1.12 -3.17
C VAL A 21 -6.99 0.72 -1.84
N VAL A 22 -7.02 -0.57 -1.50
CA VAL A 22 -6.39 -1.10 -0.28
C VAL A 22 -4.89 -0.87 -0.30
N PHE A 23 -4.20 -1.11 -1.42
CA PHE A 23 -2.76 -0.92 -1.53
C PHE A 23 -2.35 0.54 -1.33
N ILE A 24 -3.05 1.47 -1.99
CA ILE A 24 -2.80 2.91 -1.86
C ILE A 24 -3.09 3.36 -0.42
N GLY A 25 -4.23 2.93 0.14
CA GLY A 25 -4.61 3.23 1.51
C GLY A 25 -3.59 2.74 2.53
N LEU A 26 -3.10 1.50 2.38
CA LEU A 26 -2.03 0.94 3.22
C LEU A 26 -0.72 1.73 3.11
N ASN A 27 -0.35 2.22 1.92
CA ASN A 27 0.86 3.03 1.76
C ASN A 27 0.72 4.42 2.43
N ILE A 28 -0.46 5.03 2.39
CA ILE A 28 -0.73 6.29 3.09
C ILE A 28 -0.73 6.08 4.60
N LEU A 29 -1.38 5.01 5.07
CA LEU A 29 -1.43 4.65 6.48
C LEU A 29 -0.02 4.37 7.04
N ASP A 30 0.80 3.65 6.27
CA ASP A 30 2.19 3.39 6.62
C ASP A 30 3.02 4.68 6.72
N ALA A 31 2.79 5.66 5.83
CA ALA A 31 3.40 6.98 5.90
C ALA A 31 3.00 7.73 7.18
N TRP A 32 1.73 7.67 7.54
CA TRP A 32 1.22 8.31 8.77
C TRP A 32 1.82 7.68 10.03
N LEU A 33 1.83 6.34 10.09
CA LEU A 33 2.43 5.58 11.19
C LEU A 33 3.94 5.85 11.32
N SER A 34 4.65 5.93 10.19
CA SER A 34 6.07 6.28 10.16
C SER A 34 6.29 7.73 10.62
N GLY A 35 5.39 8.66 10.27
CA GLY A 35 5.39 10.03 10.77
C GLY A 35 5.16 10.13 12.29
N LEU A 36 4.22 9.34 12.83
CA LEU A 36 4.01 9.24 14.28
C LEU A 36 5.23 8.66 15.00
N ALA A 37 5.81 7.59 14.47
CA ALA A 37 7.01 6.97 15.03
C ALA A 37 8.21 7.93 15.04
N LEU A 38 8.40 8.73 13.97
CA LEU A 38 9.43 9.78 13.96
C LEU A 38 9.14 10.89 14.97
N GLY A 39 7.87 11.24 15.16
CA GLY A 39 7.43 12.21 16.16
C GLY A 39 7.68 11.76 17.60
N THR A 40 7.67 10.45 17.87
CA THR A 40 7.99 9.87 19.18
C THR A 40 9.48 9.59 19.39
N GLY A 41 10.34 9.98 18.46
CA GLY A 41 11.80 9.85 18.57
C GLY A 41 12.37 8.54 18.03
N HIS A 42 11.57 7.71 17.34
CA HIS A 42 12.08 6.54 16.63
C HIS A 42 12.73 6.89 15.29
N TYR A 43 13.71 6.09 14.89
CA TYR A 43 14.42 6.24 13.62
C TYR A 43 13.71 5.45 12.52
N GLU A 44 13.36 6.09 11.39
CA GLU A 44 12.94 5.39 10.18
C GLU A 44 14.11 4.58 9.60
N LEU A 45 14.08 3.25 9.80
CA LEU A 45 14.96 2.29 9.11
C LEU A 45 14.48 2.04 7.67
N ASN A 46 14.24 3.10 6.91
CA ASN A 46 13.81 2.99 5.51
C ASN A 46 14.99 3.36 4.58
N PRO A 47 15.83 2.38 4.16
CA PRO A 47 17.10 2.64 3.46
C PRO A 47 16.94 3.29 2.08
N PHE A 48 15.73 3.28 1.50
CA PHE A 48 15.48 3.79 0.15
C PHE A 48 14.92 5.22 0.10
N LEU A 49 14.22 5.68 1.13
CA LEU A 49 13.54 6.98 1.13
C LEU A 49 14.07 7.94 2.22
N GLY A 50 14.77 7.44 3.23
CA GLY A 50 15.26 8.24 4.36
C GLY A 50 14.13 8.83 5.21
N THR A 51 14.51 9.42 6.35
CA THR A 51 13.61 9.94 7.40
C THR A 51 12.66 11.07 6.97
N ARG A 52 12.97 11.76 5.86
CA ARG A 52 12.19 12.91 5.37
C ARG A 52 11.16 12.56 4.30
N PHE A 53 11.39 11.51 3.52
CA PHE A 53 10.46 11.10 2.45
C PHE A 53 9.62 9.89 2.82
N GLY A 54 10.05 9.08 3.79
CA GLY A 54 9.29 7.92 4.26
C GLY A 54 8.03 8.28 5.07
N SER A 55 8.04 9.39 5.81
CA SER A 55 6.87 9.93 6.52
C SER A 55 5.92 10.77 5.66
N ASN A 56 6.31 11.13 4.43
CA ASN A 56 5.53 12.04 3.62
C ASN A 56 4.40 11.30 2.88
N MET A 57 3.17 11.46 3.38
CA MET A 57 1.96 10.80 2.86
C MET A 57 1.77 11.00 1.35
N LEU A 58 2.04 12.20 0.85
CA LEU A 58 1.91 12.53 -0.57
C LEU A 58 2.91 11.74 -1.42
N VAL A 59 4.13 11.55 -0.94
CA VAL A 59 5.19 10.85 -1.67
C VAL A 59 4.91 9.35 -1.71
N LYS A 60 4.59 8.72 -0.58
CA LYS A 60 4.19 7.30 -0.54
C LYS A 60 2.88 7.05 -1.32
N GLY A 61 1.94 8.00 -1.28
CA GLY A 61 0.73 8.00 -2.10
C GLY A 61 1.02 8.01 -3.60
N LEU A 62 1.85 8.93 -4.08
CA LEU A 62 2.24 9.00 -5.51
C LEU A 62 3.03 7.77 -5.97
N ILE A 63 3.96 7.28 -5.15
CA ILE A 63 4.74 6.07 -5.48
C ILE A 63 3.82 4.86 -5.57
N SER A 64 2.91 4.68 -4.62
CA SER A 64 1.96 3.56 -4.64
C SER A 64 0.99 3.65 -5.82
N ALA A 65 0.50 4.85 -6.17
CA ALA A 65 -0.30 5.07 -7.36
C ALA A 65 0.48 4.74 -8.65
N GLY A 66 1.76 5.11 -8.73
CA GLY A 66 2.65 4.76 -9.85
C GLY A 66 2.89 3.26 -9.98
N ILE A 67 3.10 2.55 -8.86
CA ILE A 67 3.25 1.09 -8.83
C ILE A 67 1.96 0.40 -9.28
N VAL A 68 0.81 0.86 -8.81
CA VAL A 68 -0.50 0.35 -9.24
C VAL A 68 -0.72 0.57 -10.74
N ALA A 69 -0.46 1.78 -11.23
CA ALA A 69 -0.59 2.09 -12.65
C ALA A 69 0.33 1.21 -13.51
N ALA A 70 1.58 1.02 -13.10
CA ALA A 70 2.52 0.14 -13.78
C ALA A 70 2.05 -1.33 -13.78
N LEU A 71 1.56 -1.85 -12.65
CA LEU A 71 1.06 -3.22 -12.55
C LEU A 71 -0.19 -3.47 -13.41
N VAL A 72 -1.09 -2.49 -13.48
CA VAL A 72 -2.29 -2.54 -14.33
C VAL A 72 -1.89 -2.50 -15.81
N LEU A 73 -0.99 -1.60 -16.21
CA LEU A 73 -0.50 -1.50 -17.59
C LEU A 73 0.25 -2.75 -18.04
N LEU A 74 1.01 -3.39 -17.14
CA LEU A 74 1.73 -4.64 -17.41
C LEU A 74 0.85 -5.90 -17.30
N LYS A 75 -0.46 -5.76 -17.05
CA LYS A 75 -1.41 -6.87 -16.82
C LYS A 75 -0.91 -7.88 -15.78
N ARG A 76 -0.20 -7.37 -14.76
CA ARG A 76 0.37 -8.13 -13.64
C ARG A 76 -0.44 -7.90 -12.37
N ASP A 77 -1.77 -7.83 -12.50
CA ASP A 77 -2.71 -7.63 -11.40
C ASP A 77 -2.57 -8.68 -10.29
N ARG A 78 -2.15 -9.91 -10.63
CA ARG A 78 -1.92 -10.97 -9.64
C ARG A 78 -0.85 -10.63 -8.60
N LEU A 79 0.07 -9.72 -8.91
CA LEU A 79 1.10 -9.25 -7.98
C LEU A 79 0.59 -8.21 -6.98
N LEU A 80 -0.54 -7.53 -7.25
CA LEU A 80 -1.15 -6.59 -6.29
C LEU A 80 -1.55 -7.28 -4.99
N LYS A 81 -1.96 -8.54 -5.06
CA LYS A 81 -2.42 -9.33 -3.91
C LYS A 81 -1.31 -9.57 -2.87
N PRO A 82 -0.16 -10.19 -3.24
CA PRO A 82 0.95 -10.34 -2.30
C PRO A 82 1.56 -9.00 -1.89
N LEU A 83 1.59 -7.98 -2.78
CA LEU A 83 2.06 -6.64 -2.41
C LEU A 83 1.21 -6.00 -1.31
N SER A 84 -0.12 -6.04 -1.47
CA SER A 84 -1.06 -5.50 -0.48
C SER A 84 -0.97 -6.23 0.85
N LEU A 85 -0.77 -7.55 0.81
CA LEU A 85 -0.61 -8.37 2.02
C LEU A 85 0.71 -8.04 2.74
N GLY A 86 1.82 -7.88 2.00
CA GLY A 86 3.09 -7.42 2.56
C GLY A 86 2.97 -6.04 3.20
N MET A 87 2.32 -5.09 2.53
CA MET A 87 2.10 -3.74 3.07
C MET A 87 1.19 -3.73 4.30
N SER A 88 0.20 -4.62 4.35
CA SER A 88 -0.64 -4.80 5.54
C SER A 88 0.18 -5.32 6.74
N LEU A 89 1.14 -6.23 6.52
CA LEU A 89 2.03 -6.70 7.57
C LEU A 89 2.90 -5.57 8.12
N ILE A 90 3.47 -4.76 7.22
CA ILE A 90 4.31 -3.61 7.59
C ILE A 90 3.49 -2.57 8.38
N CYS A 91 2.29 -2.23 7.90
CA CYS A 91 1.37 -1.34 8.63
C CYS A 91 1.03 -1.88 10.02
N THR A 92 0.74 -3.18 10.13
CA THR A 92 0.39 -3.80 11.41
C THR A 92 1.57 -3.74 12.38
N TRP A 93 2.77 -4.06 11.89
CA TRP A 93 4.00 -3.95 12.67
C TRP A 93 4.24 -2.53 13.16
N ASN A 94 4.16 -1.53 12.26
CA ASN A 94 4.33 -0.13 12.62
C ASN A 94 3.27 0.34 13.62
N CYS A 95 2.02 -0.10 13.48
CA CYS A 95 0.95 0.20 14.42
C CYS A 95 1.22 -0.39 15.81
N VAL A 96 1.68 -1.65 15.88
CA VAL A 96 2.08 -2.27 17.15
C VAL A 96 3.23 -1.51 17.79
N VAL A 97 4.26 -1.13 17.03
CA VAL A 97 5.39 -0.35 17.55
C VAL A 97 4.92 0.99 18.12
N VAL A 98 4.08 1.73 17.39
CA VAL A 98 3.55 3.02 17.86
C VAL A 98 2.68 2.86 19.11
N LEU A 99 1.81 1.84 19.16
CA LEU A 99 0.95 1.58 20.32
C LEU A 99 1.72 1.09 21.55
N LEU A 100 2.78 0.31 21.37
CA LEU A 100 3.60 -0.19 22.47
C LEU A 100 4.45 0.91 23.12
N TRP A 101 4.72 1.99 22.38
CA TRP A 101 5.59 3.09 22.77
C TRP A 101 4.86 4.42 23.06
N SER A 102 3.54 4.45 22.89
CA SER A 102 2.66 5.55 23.29
C SER A 102 2.13 5.35 24.70
#